data_AF-A0A1N7S6Y8-F1
#
_entry.id   AF-A0A1N7S6Y8-F1
#
_cell.length_a   1.000
_cell.length_b   1.000
_cell.length_c   1.000
_cell.angle_alpha   90.00
_cell.angle_beta   90.00
_cell.angle_gamma   90.00
#
_symmetry.space_group_name_H-M   'P 1'
#
loop_
_entity.id
_entity.type
_entity.pdbx_description
1 polymer ?
#
loop_
_entity_poly.entity_id
_entity_poly.type
_entity_poly.pdbx_seq_one_letter_code
_entity_poly.pdbx_strand_id
1 'polypeptide(L)'
;MRFATAARERTCRERARSTRCMRGNVIKRPAPARPARIPNSVSRPTMTAKLIDGIALSKTLRADVATRAAALTARGHQPGLAVVLVGDNPASEVYVRNKVKACEDNGLFSSYDRYPAGMTEAELLAHIDELNRDPKIHGILVQLPLPAHIDSHKVIEAIAPEKDVDGFHVANAGALMTGKPLFRPCTPYGVMKMFEAYGIELKGENAVVIGRSNIVGKPMALLLLQANATVTVCHSKTRDIAAYTRNADIVVVATGLRNTLTADMVKPGATVIDVGMNRDDLGKLCGDVDFANVKEVAGHITPVPGGVGPMTITMLLVNTIEAAERAAGKA
;
A
#
# COMPACT_ATOMS: atom_id res chain seq x y z
N MET A 1 21.42 40.14 -52.87
CA MET A 1 22.07 39.22 -53.84
C MET A 1 21.49 37.83 -53.59
N ARG A 2 20.51 37.36 -54.38
CA ARG A 2 20.66 36.52 -55.61
C ARG A 2 21.43 35.22 -55.32
N PHE A 3 21.01 33.98 -55.64
CA PHE A 3 19.81 33.38 -56.25
C PHE A 3 19.96 31.82 -56.20
N ALA A 4 18.83 31.09 -56.11
CA ALA A 4 18.46 29.88 -56.90
C ALA A 4 19.19 28.53 -56.67
N THR A 5 18.64 27.30 -56.83
CA THR A 5 17.35 26.70 -57.30
C THR A 5 17.46 25.18 -57.01
N ALA A 6 16.47 24.48 -56.42
CA ALA A 6 15.31 23.79 -57.03
C ALA A 6 15.59 22.50 -57.85
N ALA A 7 14.97 21.38 -57.46
CA ALA A 7 14.26 20.45 -58.36
C ALA A 7 13.29 19.54 -57.58
N ARG A 8 12.01 19.59 -57.99
CA ARG A 8 10.90 18.68 -57.67
C ARG A 8 10.78 17.68 -58.83
N GLU A 9 10.06 16.57 -58.65
CA GLU A 9 8.83 16.32 -59.43
C GLU A 9 7.98 15.14 -58.91
N ARG A 10 6.67 15.33 -59.03
CA ARG A 10 5.58 14.39 -58.79
C ARG A 10 5.13 13.82 -60.15
N THR A 11 4.37 12.73 -60.17
CA THR A 11 3.16 12.64 -61.02
C THR A 11 2.24 11.49 -60.61
N CYS A 12 1.01 11.60 -61.07
CA CYS A 12 -0.24 11.03 -60.58
C CYS A 12 -0.99 10.37 -61.76
N ARG A 13 -1.69 9.24 -61.50
CA ARG A 13 -2.93 8.67 -62.12
C ARG A 13 -3.14 8.67 -63.67
N GLU A 14 -3.69 7.57 -64.21
CA GLU A 14 -5.13 7.43 -64.60
C GLU A 14 -5.47 6.17 -65.46
N ARG A 15 -6.65 5.55 -65.17
CA ARG A 15 -7.73 4.96 -66.03
C ARG A 15 -7.38 3.93 -67.15
N ALA A 16 -8.28 3.15 -67.78
CA ALA A 16 -9.50 2.37 -67.48
C ALA A 16 -9.86 1.56 -68.77
N ARG A 17 -10.62 0.44 -68.65
CA ARG A 17 -11.60 -0.20 -69.61
C ARG A 17 -11.32 -1.63 -70.14
N SER A 18 -12.25 -2.53 -69.78
CA SER A 18 -13.10 -3.48 -70.56
C SER A 18 -12.63 -4.07 -71.91
N THR A 19 -12.70 -5.42 -72.04
CA THR A 19 -13.53 -6.17 -73.05
C THR A 19 -13.54 -7.71 -72.79
N ARG A 20 -14.38 -8.41 -73.57
CA ARG A 20 -15.09 -9.70 -73.40
C ARG A 20 -14.34 -10.99 -73.82
N CYS A 21 -14.73 -12.11 -73.18
CA CYS A 21 -15.05 -13.46 -73.71
C CYS A 21 -13.97 -14.37 -74.38
N MET A 22 -13.70 -15.56 -73.81
CA MET A 22 -13.98 -16.91 -74.40
C MET A 22 -13.22 -18.05 -73.68
N ARG A 23 -13.99 -19.05 -73.21
CA ARG A 23 -13.77 -20.52 -73.16
C ARG A 23 -12.44 -21.13 -72.66
N GLY A 24 -12.55 -22.06 -71.69
CA GLY A 24 -11.62 -23.20 -71.61
C GLY A 24 -11.47 -23.86 -70.23
N ASN A 25 -11.96 -25.10 -70.12
CA ASN A 25 -11.63 -26.16 -69.15
C ASN A 25 -11.98 -26.00 -67.65
N VAL A 26 -13.01 -26.74 -67.24
CA VAL A 26 -13.30 -27.13 -65.87
C VAL A 26 -12.31 -28.22 -65.44
N ILE A 27 -11.32 -27.86 -64.62
CA ILE A 27 -10.55 -28.84 -63.82
C ILE A 27 -11.21 -28.89 -62.44
N LYS A 28 -11.79 -30.04 -62.08
CA LYS A 28 -12.32 -30.29 -60.73
C LYS A 28 -11.18 -30.19 -59.71
N ARG A 29 -11.20 -29.13 -58.89
CA ARG A 29 -10.35 -29.01 -57.70
C ARG A 29 -10.86 -29.98 -56.61
N PRO A 30 -9.98 -30.71 -55.90
CA PRO A 30 -10.39 -31.48 -54.73
C PRO A 30 -10.84 -30.52 -53.63
N ALA A 31 -11.83 -30.96 -52.83
CA ALA A 31 -12.37 -30.18 -51.73
C ALA A 31 -11.25 -29.78 -50.74
N PRO A 32 -11.26 -28.56 -50.17
CA PRO A 32 -10.28 -28.18 -49.18
C PRO A 32 -10.47 -29.04 -47.93
N ALA A 33 -9.38 -29.67 -47.49
CA ALA A 33 -9.34 -30.37 -46.20
C ALA A 33 -9.77 -29.40 -45.09
N ARG A 34 -10.69 -29.85 -44.22
CA ARG A 34 -11.11 -29.10 -43.03
C ARG A 34 -9.85 -28.70 -42.24
N PRO A 35 -9.70 -27.43 -41.83
CA PRO A 35 -8.60 -27.07 -40.96
C PRO A 35 -8.77 -27.83 -39.65
N ALA A 36 -7.70 -28.51 -39.23
CA ALA A 36 -7.62 -29.12 -37.91
C ALA A 36 -7.98 -28.05 -36.86
N ARG A 37 -8.93 -28.38 -35.97
CA ARG A 37 -9.25 -27.54 -34.82
C ARG A 37 -7.97 -27.40 -33.98
N ILE A 38 -7.35 -26.23 -34.06
CA ILE A 38 -6.40 -25.78 -33.05
C ILE A 38 -7.19 -25.74 -31.74
N PRO A 39 -6.80 -26.45 -30.66
CA PRO A 39 -7.45 -26.30 -29.38
C PRO A 39 -7.13 -24.89 -28.85
N ASN A 40 -8.00 -23.94 -29.17
CA ASN A 40 -8.04 -22.63 -28.52
C ASN A 40 -8.61 -22.85 -27.11
N SER A 41 -7.74 -23.24 -26.20
CA SER A 41 -7.90 -22.94 -24.78
C SER A 41 -6.52 -22.94 -24.14
N VAL A 42 -5.75 -21.87 -24.36
CA VAL A 42 -4.88 -21.42 -23.28
C VAL A 42 -5.85 -21.05 -22.16
N SER A 43 -6.09 -22.00 -21.25
CA SER A 43 -6.75 -21.69 -19.99
C SER A 43 -5.99 -20.52 -19.40
N ARG A 44 -6.65 -19.37 -19.24
CA ARG A 44 -6.12 -18.34 -18.34
C ARG A 44 -5.81 -19.07 -17.04
N PRO A 45 -4.58 -18.98 -16.50
CA PRO A 45 -4.25 -19.66 -15.26
C PRO A 45 -5.30 -19.23 -14.23
N THR A 46 -6.09 -20.20 -13.77
CA THR A 46 -7.04 -19.99 -12.69
C THR A 46 -6.20 -19.77 -11.45
N MET A 47 -5.98 -18.50 -11.12
CA MET A 47 -5.35 -18.08 -9.88
C MET A 47 -5.98 -18.87 -8.73
N THR A 48 -5.18 -19.62 -7.97
CA THR A 48 -5.67 -20.42 -6.84
C THR A 48 -5.92 -19.53 -5.61
N ALA A 49 -5.09 -18.49 -5.41
CA ALA A 49 -5.23 -17.56 -4.29
C ALA A 49 -6.38 -16.57 -4.46
N LYS A 50 -7.14 -16.35 -3.39
CA LYS A 50 -8.08 -15.23 -3.26
C LYS A 50 -7.32 -13.93 -3.01
N LEU A 51 -7.66 -12.87 -3.75
CA LEU A 51 -7.05 -11.56 -3.54
C LEU A 51 -7.63 -10.87 -2.32
N ILE A 52 -6.75 -10.36 -1.47
CA ILE A 52 -7.09 -9.44 -0.38
C ILE A 52 -7.05 -8.03 -0.95
N ASP A 53 -8.21 -7.56 -1.42
CA ASP A 53 -8.40 -6.22 -1.99
C ASP A 53 -8.48 -5.17 -0.88
N GLY A 54 -7.36 -4.47 -0.66
CA GLY A 54 -7.27 -3.36 0.28
C GLY A 54 -7.89 -2.07 -0.23
N ILE A 55 -8.08 -1.89 -1.55
CA ILE A 55 -8.79 -0.74 -2.10
C ILE A 55 -10.28 -0.84 -1.73
N ALA A 56 -10.90 -1.99 -1.98
CA ALA A 56 -12.30 -2.21 -1.63
C ALA A 56 -12.53 -2.02 -0.13
N LEU A 57 -11.69 -2.65 0.72
CA LEU A 57 -11.80 -2.53 2.17
C LEU A 57 -11.59 -1.09 2.66
N SER A 58 -10.60 -0.38 2.09
CA SER A 58 -10.32 1.02 2.47
C SER A 58 -11.52 1.93 2.22
N LYS A 59 -12.28 1.71 1.13
CA LYS A 59 -13.49 2.50 0.83
C LYS A 59 -14.57 2.30 1.89
N THR A 60 -14.82 1.05 2.28
CA THR A 60 -15.82 0.71 3.31
C THR A 60 -15.47 1.37 4.64
N LEU A 61 -14.21 1.24 5.07
CA LEU A 61 -13.78 1.81 6.36
C LEU A 61 -13.74 3.35 6.34
N ARG A 62 -13.40 3.95 5.19
CA ARG A 62 -13.46 5.42 5.05
C ARG A 62 -14.89 5.97 5.10
N ALA A 63 -15.87 5.22 4.59
CA ALA A 63 -17.27 5.63 4.72
C ALA A 63 -17.75 5.65 6.20
N ASP A 64 -17.31 4.68 7.01
CA ASP A 64 -17.54 4.70 8.47
C ASP A 64 -16.87 5.92 9.12
N VAL A 65 -15.59 6.16 8.79
CA VAL A 65 -14.82 7.33 9.23
C VAL A 65 -15.58 8.62 8.89
N ALA A 66 -16.05 8.80 7.67
CA ALA A 66 -16.79 10.00 7.26
C ALA A 66 -18.08 10.20 8.07
N THR A 67 -18.81 9.10 8.34
CA THR A 67 -20.03 9.13 9.16
C THR A 67 -19.73 9.58 10.59
N ARG A 68 -18.68 9.01 11.21
CA ARG A 68 -18.25 9.38 12.57
C ARG A 68 -17.72 10.81 12.64
N ALA A 69 -16.93 11.24 11.65
CA ALA A 69 -16.42 12.60 11.57
C ALA A 69 -17.55 13.63 11.45
N ALA A 70 -18.58 13.36 10.63
CA ALA A 70 -19.75 14.23 10.52
C ALA A 70 -20.50 14.33 11.85
N ALA A 71 -20.69 13.22 12.56
CA ALA A 71 -21.37 13.20 13.86
C ALA A 71 -20.60 13.99 14.93
N LEU A 72 -19.28 13.88 14.99
CA LEU A 72 -18.44 14.68 15.88
C LEU A 72 -18.43 16.16 15.52
N THR A 73 -18.33 16.48 14.23
CA THR A 73 -18.34 17.86 13.74
C THR A 73 -19.66 18.56 14.07
N ALA A 74 -20.79 17.86 13.95
CA ALA A 74 -22.11 18.38 14.35
C ALA A 74 -22.19 18.73 15.84
N ARG A 75 -21.33 18.12 16.68
CA ARG A 75 -21.18 18.42 18.11
C ARG A 75 -20.10 19.49 18.40
N GLY A 76 -19.50 20.08 17.39
CA GLY A 76 -18.43 21.09 17.53
C GLY A 76 -17.02 20.52 17.69
N HIS A 77 -16.82 19.21 17.48
CA HIS A 77 -15.53 18.54 17.64
C HIS A 77 -15.01 17.98 16.30
N GLN A 78 -14.74 18.84 15.32
CA GLN A 78 -14.21 18.39 14.04
C GLN A 78 -12.86 17.69 14.22
N PRO A 79 -12.68 16.41 13.82
CA PRO A 79 -11.39 15.75 13.91
C PRO A 79 -10.37 16.44 13.01
N GLY A 80 -9.12 16.53 13.47
CA GLY A 80 -8.08 17.31 12.81
C GLY A 80 -6.75 16.56 12.75
N LEU A 81 -6.13 16.52 11.57
CA LEU A 81 -4.82 15.91 11.33
C LEU A 81 -3.84 16.96 10.82
N ALA A 82 -2.70 17.09 11.48
CA ALA A 82 -1.57 17.84 10.95
C ALA A 82 -0.59 16.91 10.24
N VAL A 83 -0.23 17.23 9.00
CA VAL A 83 0.77 16.49 8.23
C VAL A 83 1.97 17.39 7.94
N VAL A 84 3.13 17.02 8.45
CA VAL A 84 4.38 17.76 8.31
C VAL A 84 5.31 17.04 7.34
N LEU A 85 5.78 17.75 6.32
CA LEU A 85 6.77 17.28 5.34
C LEU A 85 7.99 18.20 5.37
N VAL A 86 9.17 17.61 5.59
CA VAL A 86 10.45 18.33 5.52
C VAL A 86 11.28 17.78 4.36
N GLY A 87 11.59 18.63 3.39
CA GLY A 87 12.36 18.29 2.20
C GLY A 87 11.53 17.91 0.98
N ASP A 88 12.22 17.51 -0.09
CA ASP A 88 11.67 17.47 -1.45
C ASP A 88 11.61 16.07 -2.07
N ASN A 89 11.42 15.04 -1.24
CA ASN A 89 11.32 13.67 -1.73
C ASN A 89 10.01 13.49 -2.54
N PRO A 90 10.07 13.26 -3.88
CA PRO A 90 8.87 13.23 -4.71
C PRO A 90 7.91 12.09 -4.34
N ALA A 91 8.43 10.96 -3.85
CA ALA A 91 7.59 9.86 -3.39
C ALA A 91 6.80 10.26 -2.13
N SER A 92 7.45 10.97 -1.21
CA SER A 92 6.82 11.47 0.02
C SER A 92 5.72 12.48 -0.28
N GLU A 93 5.93 13.36 -1.27
CA GLU A 93 4.94 14.35 -1.66
C GLU A 93 3.63 13.71 -2.16
N VAL A 94 3.73 12.68 -3.00
CA VAL A 94 2.55 11.94 -3.49
C VAL A 94 1.81 11.26 -2.33
N TYR A 95 2.54 10.64 -1.40
CA TYR A 95 1.93 10.01 -0.22
C TYR A 95 1.22 11.01 0.68
N VAL A 96 1.85 12.16 0.97
CA VAL A 96 1.26 13.18 1.83
C VAL A 96 0.03 13.80 1.18
N ARG A 97 0.08 14.12 -0.11
CA ARG A 97 -1.08 14.64 -0.84
C ARG A 97 -2.28 13.68 -0.77
N ASN A 98 -2.03 12.38 -0.88
CA ASN A 98 -3.08 11.37 -0.75
C ASN A 98 -3.66 11.30 0.67
N LYS A 99 -2.86 11.54 1.71
CA LYS A 99 -3.32 11.57 3.12
C LYS A 99 -4.18 12.81 3.39
N VAL A 100 -3.73 13.99 2.94
CA VAL A 100 -4.48 15.25 3.06
C VAL A 100 -5.82 15.13 2.34
N LYS A 101 -5.79 14.68 1.07
CA LYS A 101 -7.00 14.44 0.30
C LYS A 101 -7.94 13.44 0.97
N ALA A 102 -7.41 12.37 1.55
CA ALA A 102 -8.24 11.41 2.28
C ALA A 102 -8.92 12.05 3.51
N CYS A 103 -8.26 12.95 4.22
CA CYS A 103 -8.87 13.67 5.34
C CYS A 103 -10.03 14.57 4.85
N GLU A 104 -9.76 15.40 3.84
CA GLU A 104 -10.75 16.31 3.24
C GLU A 104 -11.97 15.55 2.69
N ASP A 105 -11.72 14.49 1.90
CA ASP A 105 -12.77 13.66 1.29
C ASP A 105 -13.65 12.96 2.36
N ASN A 106 -13.20 12.85 3.62
CA ASN A 106 -13.92 12.21 4.72
C ASN A 106 -14.30 13.17 5.86
N GLY A 107 -14.25 14.49 5.64
CA GLY A 107 -14.76 15.49 6.57
C GLY A 107 -13.84 15.84 7.74
N LEU A 108 -12.58 15.41 7.72
CA LEU A 108 -11.57 15.79 8.71
C LEU A 108 -10.93 17.12 8.31
N PHE A 109 -10.63 17.96 9.29
CA PHE A 109 -9.72 19.08 9.10
C PHE A 109 -8.30 18.54 8.85
N SER A 110 -7.59 19.08 7.86
CA SER A 110 -6.21 18.73 7.60
C SER A 110 -5.36 19.98 7.47
N SER A 111 -4.28 20.10 8.24
CA SER A 111 -3.19 21.02 7.93
C SER A 111 -2.09 20.27 7.18
N TYR A 112 -1.48 20.96 6.21
CA TYR A 112 -0.35 20.44 5.46
C TYR A 112 0.78 21.44 5.49
N ASP A 113 1.79 21.14 6.30
CA ASP A 113 2.93 22.01 6.54
C ASP A 113 4.13 21.46 5.78
N ARG A 114 4.56 22.20 4.75
CA ARG A 114 5.72 21.85 3.92
C ARG A 114 6.89 22.78 4.22
N TYR A 115 8.01 22.19 4.60
CA TYR A 115 9.25 22.89 4.89
C TYR A 115 10.39 22.45 3.96
N PRO A 116 11.33 23.35 3.65
CA PRO A 116 12.49 23.01 2.83
C PRO A 116 13.40 22.01 3.55
N ALA A 117 14.23 21.30 2.78
CA ALA A 117 15.19 20.34 3.33
C ALA A 117 16.19 20.97 4.31
N GLY A 118 16.36 22.30 4.31
CA GLY A 118 17.26 23.01 5.22
C GLY A 118 16.67 23.31 6.60
N MET A 119 15.41 22.98 6.87
CA MET A 119 14.80 23.16 8.21
C MET A 119 15.65 22.43 9.26
N THR A 120 15.93 23.11 10.36
CA THR A 120 16.71 22.55 11.46
C THR A 120 15.86 21.62 12.33
N GLU A 121 16.51 20.71 13.05
CA GLU A 121 15.83 19.87 14.05
C GLU A 121 15.10 20.71 15.10
N ALA A 122 15.72 21.80 15.57
CA ALA A 122 15.12 22.68 16.58
C ALA A 122 13.84 23.37 16.09
N GLU A 123 13.83 23.87 14.84
CA GLU A 123 12.64 24.46 14.23
C GLU A 123 11.52 23.43 14.09
N LEU A 124 11.83 22.20 13.68
CA LEU A 124 10.84 21.14 13.55
C LEU A 124 10.24 20.74 14.89
N LEU A 125 11.07 20.62 15.93
CA LEU A 125 10.62 20.31 17.29
C LEU A 125 9.73 21.43 17.85
N ALA A 126 10.06 22.70 17.61
CA ALA A 126 9.23 23.83 18.00
C ALA A 126 7.86 23.79 17.30
N HIS A 127 7.83 23.49 15.99
CA HIS A 127 6.57 23.35 15.25
C HIS A 127 5.70 22.21 15.78
N ILE A 128 6.30 21.06 16.10
CA ILE A 128 5.56 19.93 16.71
C ILE A 128 4.97 20.31 18.06
N ASP A 129 5.71 21.08 18.86
CA ASP A 129 5.26 21.58 20.15
C ASP A 129 4.08 22.57 20.03
N GLU A 130 4.03 23.38 18.96
CA GLU A 130 2.84 24.19 18.62
C GLU A 130 1.64 23.30 18.28
N LEU A 131 1.82 22.31 17.40
CA LEU A 131 0.76 21.35 17.01
C LEU A 131 0.25 20.53 18.20
N ASN A 132 1.13 20.17 19.14
CA ASN A 132 0.75 19.48 20.37
C ASN A 132 -0.23 20.31 21.22
N ARG A 133 -0.07 21.63 21.23
CA ARG A 133 -0.94 22.55 22.00
C ARG A 133 -2.19 22.98 21.26
N ASP A 134 -2.25 22.84 19.94
CA ASP A 134 -3.43 23.24 19.16
C ASP A 134 -4.62 22.29 19.44
N PRO A 135 -5.73 22.78 20.03
CA PRO A 135 -6.91 21.97 20.31
C PRO A 135 -7.66 21.52 19.06
N LYS A 136 -7.38 22.09 17.88
CA LYS A 136 -7.96 21.65 16.59
C LYS A 136 -7.26 20.40 16.05
N ILE A 137 -6.02 20.16 16.47
CA ILE A 137 -5.20 19.05 16.00
C ILE A 137 -5.34 17.88 16.97
N HIS A 138 -5.84 16.76 16.46
CA HIS A 138 -6.04 15.52 17.20
C HIS A 138 -5.02 14.44 16.83
N GLY A 139 -4.44 14.56 15.63
CA GLY A 139 -3.35 13.71 15.16
C GLY A 139 -2.24 14.53 14.54
N ILE A 140 -1.00 14.10 14.73
CA ILE A 140 0.19 14.66 14.08
C ILE A 140 0.90 13.54 13.35
N LEU A 141 1.26 13.80 12.10
CA LEU A 141 2.06 12.92 11.27
C LEU A 141 3.25 13.69 10.73
N VAL A 142 4.46 13.25 11.07
CA VAL A 142 5.68 13.70 10.40
C VAL A 142 6.09 12.68 9.36
N GLN A 143 6.13 13.09 8.09
CA GLN A 143 6.42 12.18 6.98
C GLN A 143 7.92 11.81 6.95
N LEU A 144 8.20 10.51 7.00
CA LEU A 144 9.55 9.94 6.86
C LEU A 144 9.85 9.53 5.40
N PRO A 145 11.13 9.47 4.99
CA PRO A 145 12.32 9.82 5.76
C PRO A 145 12.52 11.34 5.86
N LEU A 146 13.07 11.80 6.99
CA LEU A 146 13.52 13.17 7.18
C LEU A 146 14.91 13.38 6.57
N PRO A 147 15.31 14.64 6.31
CA PRO A 147 16.70 14.97 5.99
C PRO A 147 17.69 14.39 7.00
N ALA A 148 18.87 13.98 6.52
CA ALA A 148 19.83 13.21 7.32
C ALA A 148 20.39 13.93 8.56
N HIS A 149 20.30 15.27 8.61
CA HIS A 149 20.74 16.06 9.76
C HIS A 149 19.68 16.17 10.88
N ILE A 150 18.48 15.62 10.68
CA ILE A 150 17.41 15.60 11.68
C ILE A 150 17.28 14.19 12.25
N ASP A 151 17.32 14.06 13.57
CA ASP A 151 17.07 12.80 14.25
C ASP A 151 15.56 12.49 14.28
N SER A 152 15.14 11.60 13.38
CA SER A 152 13.76 11.13 13.32
C SER A 152 13.22 10.55 14.62
N HIS A 153 14.08 9.99 15.49
CA HIS A 153 13.62 9.45 16.77
C HIS A 153 13.19 10.58 17.71
N LYS A 154 13.98 11.65 17.82
CA LYS A 154 13.62 12.81 18.64
C LYS A 154 12.34 13.47 18.15
N VAL A 155 12.16 13.55 16.83
CA VAL A 155 10.96 14.11 16.20
C VAL A 155 9.73 13.29 16.55
N ILE A 156 9.80 11.95 16.44
CA ILE A 156 8.69 11.06 16.81
C ILE A 156 8.35 11.18 18.31
N GLU A 157 9.37 11.21 19.17
CA GLU A 157 9.19 11.35 20.63
C GLU A 157 8.69 12.74 21.06
N ALA A 158 8.80 13.75 20.19
CA ALA A 158 8.26 15.08 20.47
C ALA A 158 6.75 15.16 20.24
N ILE A 159 6.16 14.24 19.48
CA ILE A 159 4.71 14.20 19.26
C ILE A 159 4.05 13.70 20.55
N ALA A 160 3.05 14.42 21.06
CA ALA A 160 2.32 13.98 22.25
C ALA A 160 1.73 12.57 22.02
N PRO A 161 1.88 11.61 22.96
CA PRO A 161 1.41 10.23 22.76
C PRO A 161 -0.05 10.12 22.35
N GLU A 162 -0.90 11.03 22.82
CA GLU A 162 -2.32 11.13 22.51
C GLU A 162 -2.64 11.72 21.13
N LYS A 163 -1.65 12.30 20.44
CA LYS A 163 -1.72 12.80 19.06
C LYS A 163 -0.85 11.98 18.09
N ASP A 164 -0.10 10.98 18.55
CA ASP A 164 0.68 10.07 17.72
C ASP A 164 -0.22 9.03 17.03
N VAL A 165 -0.99 9.51 16.06
CA VAL A 165 -1.95 8.69 15.29
C VAL A 165 -1.28 7.69 14.35
N ASP A 166 0.04 7.78 14.13
CA ASP A 166 0.80 6.76 13.39
C ASP A 166 1.34 5.65 14.31
N GLY A 167 1.31 5.86 15.63
CA GLY A 167 1.56 4.86 16.67
C GLY A 167 3.04 4.54 16.90
N PHE A 168 3.96 5.46 16.56
CA PHE A 168 5.40 5.21 16.64
C PHE A 168 6.08 5.75 17.89
N HIS A 169 5.41 6.61 18.66
CA HIS A 169 5.90 7.11 19.93
C HIS A 169 6.18 5.93 20.89
N VAL A 170 7.30 5.96 21.61
CA VAL A 170 7.74 4.87 22.49
C VAL A 170 6.68 4.51 23.53
N ALA A 171 5.96 5.49 24.07
CA ALA A 171 4.80 5.25 24.93
C ALA A 171 3.72 4.36 24.27
N ASN A 172 3.36 4.61 23.00
CA ASN A 172 2.39 3.78 22.27
C ASN A 172 2.97 2.41 21.92
N ALA A 173 4.24 2.34 21.55
CA ALA A 173 4.93 1.07 21.30
C ALA A 173 5.04 0.19 22.57
N GLY A 174 5.34 0.81 23.72
CA GLY A 174 5.36 0.15 25.03
C GLY A 174 3.97 -0.27 25.50
N ALA A 175 2.96 0.57 25.25
CA ALA A 175 1.56 0.23 25.52
C ALA A 175 1.08 -0.95 24.64
N LEU A 176 1.53 -1.03 23.38
CA LEU A 176 1.30 -2.19 22.52
C LEU A 176 1.93 -3.46 23.09
N MET A 177 3.19 -3.39 23.55
CA MET A 177 3.88 -4.53 24.16
C MET A 177 3.12 -5.07 25.38
N THR A 178 2.45 -4.20 26.14
CA THR A 178 1.69 -4.57 27.35
C THR A 178 0.20 -4.89 27.08
N GLY A 179 -0.24 -4.89 25.83
CA GLY A 179 -1.61 -5.30 25.47
C GLY A 179 -2.65 -4.18 25.40
N LYS A 180 -2.27 -2.92 25.66
CA LYS A 180 -3.23 -1.80 25.80
C LYS A 180 -2.78 -0.53 25.05
N PRO A 181 -2.49 -0.62 23.73
CA PRO A 181 -2.07 0.54 22.96
C PRO A 181 -3.17 1.61 22.90
N LEU A 182 -2.79 2.89 23.03
CA LEU A 182 -3.68 4.00 22.71
C LEU A 182 -3.90 4.12 21.20
N PHE A 183 -2.82 3.93 20.44
CA PHE A 183 -2.84 3.82 18.99
C PHE A 183 -2.10 2.56 18.53
N ARG A 184 -2.67 1.89 17.53
CA ARG A 184 -2.01 0.79 16.83
C ARG A 184 -1.28 1.38 15.61
N PRO A 185 -0.03 0.96 15.34
CA PRO A 185 0.69 1.38 14.14
C PRO A 185 -0.11 1.14 12.86
N CYS A 186 -0.26 2.17 12.02
CA CYS A 186 -1.25 2.18 10.94
C CYS A 186 -1.14 1.01 9.96
N THR A 187 0.07 0.68 9.52
CA THR A 187 0.30 -0.41 8.57
C THR A 187 -0.05 -1.78 9.17
N PRO A 188 0.54 -2.19 10.32
CA PRO A 188 0.10 -3.40 11.02
C PRO A 188 -1.39 -3.43 11.35
N TYR A 189 -1.97 -2.30 11.78
CA TYR A 189 -3.40 -2.22 12.07
C TYR A 189 -4.25 -2.49 10.81
N GLY A 190 -3.83 -1.96 9.67
CA GLY A 190 -4.48 -2.18 8.38
C GLY A 190 -4.45 -3.65 7.98
N VAL A 191 -3.34 -4.32 8.22
CA VAL A 191 -3.20 -5.78 8.01
C VAL A 191 -4.14 -6.56 8.94
N MET A 192 -4.25 -6.20 10.21
CA MET A 192 -5.20 -6.84 11.13
C MET A 192 -6.66 -6.69 10.65
N LYS A 193 -7.02 -5.51 10.12
CA LYS A 193 -8.35 -5.28 9.52
C LYS A 193 -8.58 -6.08 8.25
N MET A 194 -7.53 -6.37 7.47
CA MET A 194 -7.63 -7.27 6.33
C MET A 194 -7.91 -8.71 6.78
N PHE A 195 -7.23 -9.21 7.82
CA PHE A 195 -7.52 -10.56 8.34
C PHE A 195 -8.98 -10.67 8.81
N GLU A 196 -9.46 -9.68 9.57
CA GLU A 196 -10.85 -9.62 10.05
C GLU A 196 -11.85 -9.63 8.88
N ALA A 197 -11.67 -8.74 7.90
CA ALA A 197 -12.61 -8.60 6.78
C ALA A 197 -12.69 -9.83 5.87
N TYR A 198 -11.61 -10.62 5.79
CA TYR A 198 -11.53 -11.81 4.95
C TYR A 198 -11.77 -13.11 5.74
N GLY A 199 -12.11 -13.02 7.03
CA GLY A 199 -12.38 -14.20 7.88
C GLY A 199 -11.16 -15.11 8.04
N ILE A 200 -9.96 -14.53 8.08
CA ILE A 200 -8.71 -15.26 8.23
C ILE A 200 -8.49 -15.49 9.73
N GLU A 201 -8.62 -16.74 10.16
CA GLU A 201 -8.37 -17.13 11.55
C GLU A 201 -6.90 -16.89 11.90
N LEU A 202 -6.65 -16.38 13.10
CA LEU A 202 -5.29 -16.09 13.61
C LEU A 202 -4.98 -16.92 14.85
N LYS A 203 -6.00 -17.37 15.59
CA LYS A 203 -5.82 -18.05 16.86
C LYS A 203 -5.25 -19.44 16.64
N GLY A 204 -4.06 -19.68 17.22
CA GLY A 204 -3.36 -20.96 17.11
C GLY A 204 -2.58 -21.15 15.80
N GLU A 205 -2.69 -20.21 14.86
CA GLU A 205 -1.99 -20.27 13.58
C GLU A 205 -0.50 -19.91 13.73
N ASN A 206 0.35 -20.46 12.85
CA ASN A 206 1.76 -20.11 12.80
C ASN A 206 1.98 -18.92 11.86
N ALA A 207 2.28 -17.77 12.44
CA ALA A 207 2.56 -16.55 11.70
C ALA A 207 4.06 -16.26 11.62
N VAL A 208 4.57 -16.01 10.41
CA VAL A 208 5.94 -15.56 10.17
C VAL A 208 5.94 -14.12 9.67
N VAL A 209 6.65 -13.25 10.36
CA VAL A 209 6.90 -11.87 9.93
C VAL A 209 8.33 -11.77 9.40
N ILE A 210 8.50 -11.45 8.12
CA ILE A 210 9.81 -11.23 7.50
C ILE A 210 10.09 -9.72 7.49
N GLY A 211 10.95 -9.28 8.41
CA GLY A 211 11.23 -7.88 8.65
C GLY A 211 11.02 -7.52 10.12
N ARG A 212 11.89 -6.68 10.67
CA ARG A 212 11.89 -6.28 12.10
C ARG A 212 12.00 -4.78 12.31
N SER A 213 11.50 -4.00 11.35
CA SER A 213 11.45 -2.53 11.47
C SER A 213 10.57 -2.14 12.67
N ASN A 214 10.86 -0.97 13.26
CA ASN A 214 10.07 -0.44 14.37
C ASN A 214 8.65 -0.03 13.93
N ILE A 215 8.46 0.30 12.65
CA ILE A 215 7.20 0.83 12.11
C ILE A 215 6.26 -0.25 11.53
N VAL A 216 6.78 -1.44 11.20
CA VAL A 216 5.98 -2.54 10.64
C VAL A 216 6.29 -3.86 11.32
N GLY A 217 7.51 -4.38 11.18
CA GLY A 217 7.80 -5.78 11.54
C GLY A 217 7.55 -6.12 13.01
N LYS A 218 8.14 -5.35 13.93
CA LYS A 218 7.94 -5.54 15.38
C LYS A 218 6.48 -5.36 15.82
N PRO A 219 5.80 -4.25 15.49
CA PRO A 219 4.40 -4.09 15.90
C PRO A 219 3.46 -5.10 15.24
N MET A 220 3.73 -5.54 14.01
CA MET A 220 2.96 -6.61 13.37
C MET A 220 3.08 -7.92 14.16
N ALA A 221 4.29 -8.28 14.58
CA ALA A 221 4.50 -9.47 15.39
C ALA A 221 3.75 -9.40 16.73
N LEU A 222 3.73 -8.24 17.39
CA LEU A 222 3.00 -8.04 18.64
C LEU A 222 1.48 -8.11 18.45
N LEU A 223 0.93 -7.54 17.37
CA LEU A 223 -0.51 -7.61 17.09
C LEU A 223 -0.96 -9.03 16.74
N LEU A 224 -0.17 -9.78 15.98
CA LEU A 224 -0.41 -11.21 15.71
C LEU A 224 -0.38 -12.03 17.00
N LEU A 225 0.59 -11.76 17.88
CA LEU A 225 0.69 -12.41 19.18
C LEU A 225 -0.53 -12.10 20.06
N GLN A 226 -0.99 -10.84 20.10
CA GLN A 226 -2.23 -10.45 20.79
C GLN A 226 -3.47 -11.14 20.21
N ALA A 227 -3.47 -11.46 18.92
CA ALA A 227 -4.50 -12.24 18.27
C ALA A 227 -4.36 -13.76 18.49
N ASN A 228 -3.46 -14.19 19.38
CA ASN A 228 -3.19 -15.57 19.76
C ASN A 228 -2.52 -16.43 18.67
N ALA A 229 -1.82 -15.82 17.72
CA ALA A 229 -0.96 -16.54 16.79
C ALA A 229 0.37 -16.94 17.47
N THR A 230 0.97 -18.05 17.02
CA THR A 230 2.38 -18.36 17.32
C THR A 230 3.24 -17.58 16.33
N VAL A 231 4.09 -16.67 16.81
CA VAL A 231 4.79 -15.71 15.95
C VAL A 231 6.29 -15.96 15.87
N THR A 232 6.82 -16.07 14.67
CA THR A 232 8.26 -16.04 14.38
C THR A 232 8.63 -14.78 13.60
N VAL A 233 9.69 -14.08 14.04
CA VAL A 233 10.20 -12.90 13.35
C VAL A 233 11.51 -13.23 12.64
N CYS A 234 11.48 -13.23 11.31
CA CYS A 234 12.65 -13.40 10.45
C CYS A 234 13.24 -12.04 10.04
N HIS A 235 14.53 -12.01 9.72
CA HIS A 235 15.24 -10.81 9.26
C HIS A 235 16.50 -11.18 8.46
N SER A 236 17.25 -10.18 8.01
CA SER A 236 18.48 -10.35 7.20
C SER A 236 19.63 -11.14 7.86
N LYS A 237 19.46 -11.61 9.10
CA LYS A 237 20.42 -12.46 9.83
C LYS A 237 19.83 -13.84 10.19
N THR A 238 18.59 -14.11 9.78
CA THR A 238 18.00 -15.45 9.84
C THR A 238 18.69 -16.32 8.80
N ARG A 239 19.22 -17.48 9.22
CA ARG A 239 20.05 -18.35 8.35
C ARG A 239 19.28 -18.92 7.16
N ASP A 240 18.07 -19.42 7.42
CA ASP A 240 17.18 -19.96 6.41
C ASP A 240 15.77 -19.46 6.71
N ILE A 241 15.31 -18.43 5.99
CA ILE A 241 13.97 -17.87 6.14
C ILE A 241 12.92 -18.90 5.68
N ALA A 242 13.24 -19.69 4.64
CA ALA A 242 12.32 -20.64 4.03
C ALA A 242 11.97 -21.79 4.98
N ALA A 243 12.90 -22.19 5.86
CA ALA A 243 12.64 -23.18 6.92
C ALA A 243 11.47 -22.78 7.85
N TYR A 244 11.27 -21.47 8.08
CA TYR A 244 10.18 -20.96 8.90
C TYR A 244 8.90 -20.77 8.08
N THR A 245 9.00 -20.16 6.90
CA THR A 245 7.82 -19.81 6.09
C THR A 245 7.12 -21.02 5.47
N ARG A 246 7.83 -22.13 5.21
CA ARG A 246 7.23 -23.37 4.68
C ARG A 246 6.24 -24.03 5.63
N ASN A 247 6.32 -23.72 6.93
CA ASN A 247 5.38 -24.20 7.94
C ASN A 247 4.38 -23.14 8.39
N ALA A 248 4.46 -21.92 7.85
CA ALA A 248 3.65 -20.80 8.27
C ALA A 248 2.28 -20.83 7.60
N ASP A 249 1.24 -20.66 8.40
CA ASP A 249 -0.13 -20.47 7.96
C ASP A 249 -0.33 -19.03 7.44
N ILE A 250 0.42 -18.09 8.01
CA ILE A 250 0.42 -16.67 7.67
C ILE A 250 1.84 -16.19 7.47
N VAL A 251 2.11 -15.49 6.36
CA VAL A 251 3.38 -14.82 6.11
C VAL A 251 3.16 -13.34 5.84
N VAL A 252 3.74 -12.48 6.67
CA VAL A 252 3.76 -11.02 6.44
C VAL A 252 5.17 -10.60 6.05
N VAL A 253 5.33 -10.04 4.85
CA VAL A 253 6.64 -9.62 4.31
C VAL A 253 6.74 -8.11 4.30
N ALA A 254 7.76 -7.57 4.97
CA ALA A 254 7.99 -6.14 5.16
C ALA A 254 9.50 -5.83 5.18
N THR A 255 10.20 -6.19 4.11
CA THR A 255 11.65 -6.02 3.95
C THR A 255 12.03 -4.83 3.08
N GLY A 256 11.13 -4.38 2.20
CA GLY A 256 11.46 -3.37 1.18
C GLY A 256 12.46 -3.89 0.15
N LEU A 257 12.43 -5.20 -0.12
CA LEU A 257 13.30 -5.89 -1.07
C LEU A 257 12.46 -6.81 -1.95
N ARG A 258 12.55 -6.61 -3.26
CA ARG A 258 11.85 -7.43 -4.28
C ARG A 258 12.17 -8.91 -4.11
N ASN A 259 11.16 -9.76 -4.32
CA ASN A 259 11.29 -11.22 -4.37
C ASN A 259 11.94 -11.85 -3.12
N THR A 260 11.71 -11.26 -1.94
CA THR A 260 12.11 -11.82 -0.65
C THR A 260 11.39 -13.13 -0.35
N LEU A 261 10.12 -13.26 -0.77
CA LEU A 261 9.33 -14.48 -0.61
C LEU A 261 8.98 -15.06 -1.99
N THR A 262 9.41 -16.30 -2.23
CA THR A 262 9.17 -17.05 -3.47
C THR A 262 8.21 -18.21 -3.25
N ALA A 263 7.67 -18.79 -4.33
CA ALA A 263 6.64 -19.82 -4.26
C ALA A 263 7.05 -21.08 -3.46
N ASP A 264 8.31 -21.51 -3.55
CA ASP A 264 8.82 -22.68 -2.82
C ASP A 264 8.90 -22.47 -1.31
N MET A 265 8.86 -21.22 -0.86
CA MET A 265 8.90 -20.83 0.55
C MET A 265 7.52 -20.82 1.21
N VAL A 266 6.44 -20.97 0.45
CA VAL A 266 5.07 -20.75 0.92
C VAL A 266 4.36 -22.09 1.13
N LYS A 267 3.79 -22.29 2.32
CA LYS A 267 2.91 -23.42 2.60
C LYS A 267 1.67 -23.34 1.69
N PRO A 268 1.29 -24.42 0.98
CA PRO A 268 0.06 -24.43 0.20
C PRO A 268 -1.16 -24.00 1.02
N GLY A 269 -1.94 -23.05 0.51
CA GLY A 269 -3.11 -22.51 1.20
C GLY A 269 -2.83 -21.40 2.23
N ALA A 270 -1.57 -21.04 2.47
CA ALA A 270 -1.21 -19.97 3.41
C ALA A 270 -1.75 -18.60 2.99
N THR A 271 -1.89 -17.71 3.97
CA THR A 271 -2.17 -16.29 3.74
C THR A 271 -0.87 -15.52 3.60
N VAL A 272 -0.73 -14.77 2.51
CA VAL A 272 0.46 -13.94 2.24
C VAL A 272 0.08 -12.46 2.22
N ILE A 273 0.68 -11.68 3.11
CA ILE A 273 0.57 -10.24 3.18
C ILE A 273 1.88 -9.62 2.72
N ASP A 274 1.84 -8.90 1.61
CA ASP A 274 2.95 -8.14 1.03
C ASP A 274 2.81 -6.67 1.40
N VAL A 275 3.66 -6.22 2.33
CA VAL A 275 3.72 -4.83 2.79
C VAL A 275 4.71 -4.00 1.94
N GLY A 276 5.51 -4.66 1.10
CA GLY A 276 6.55 -4.05 0.30
C GLY A 276 6.02 -2.98 -0.66
N MET A 277 6.80 -1.92 -0.84
CA MET A 277 6.53 -0.86 -1.81
C MET A 277 7.80 -0.53 -2.57
N ASN A 278 8.12 -1.38 -3.53
CA ASN A 278 9.31 -1.32 -4.38
C ASN A 278 8.95 -0.82 -5.78
N ARG A 279 9.97 -0.46 -6.58
CA ARG A 279 9.80 -0.23 -8.01
C ARG A 279 10.54 -1.31 -8.79
N ASP A 280 9.89 -1.84 -9.81
CA ASP A 280 10.52 -2.76 -10.75
C ASP A 280 11.44 -2.01 -11.74
N ASP A 281 12.07 -2.76 -12.64
CA ASP A 281 13.04 -2.23 -13.60
C ASP A 281 12.39 -1.29 -14.64
N LEU A 282 11.05 -1.30 -14.73
CA LEU A 282 10.22 -0.42 -15.54
C LEU A 282 9.64 0.76 -14.72
N GLY A 283 10.01 0.87 -13.45
CA GLY A 283 9.54 1.91 -12.53
C GLY A 283 8.14 1.68 -11.95
N LYS A 284 7.50 0.54 -12.24
CA LYS A 284 6.16 0.19 -11.75
C LYS A 284 6.24 -0.31 -10.31
N LEU A 285 5.23 0.05 -9.51
CA LEU A 285 5.12 -0.36 -8.11
C LEU A 285 4.92 -1.89 -8.02
N CYS A 286 5.76 -2.53 -7.22
CA CYS A 286 5.74 -3.96 -6.90
C CYS A 286 6.07 -4.18 -5.42
N GLY A 287 5.83 -5.39 -4.92
CA GLY A 287 6.01 -5.71 -3.50
C GLY A 287 7.32 -6.45 -3.20
N ASP A 288 7.38 -7.03 -2.01
CA ASP A 288 8.48 -7.87 -1.54
C ASP A 288 8.29 -9.34 -1.96
N VAL A 289 7.11 -9.72 -2.47
CA VAL A 289 6.75 -11.09 -2.84
C VAL A 289 6.86 -11.28 -4.36
N ASP A 290 7.34 -12.45 -4.79
CA ASP A 290 7.19 -12.92 -6.17
C ASP A 290 5.71 -13.28 -6.44
N PHE A 291 4.89 -12.24 -6.63
CA PHE A 291 3.44 -12.35 -6.72
C PHE A 291 3.00 -13.33 -7.80
N ALA A 292 3.68 -13.33 -8.95
CA ALA A 292 3.29 -14.14 -10.11
C ALA A 292 3.28 -15.63 -9.80
N ASN A 293 4.26 -16.12 -9.04
CA ASN A 293 4.37 -17.52 -8.69
C ASN A 293 3.70 -17.85 -7.35
N VAL A 294 3.77 -16.96 -6.35
CA VAL A 294 3.21 -17.21 -5.02
C VAL A 294 1.68 -17.29 -5.03
N LYS A 295 1.01 -16.52 -5.89
CA LYS A 295 -0.46 -16.55 -6.03
C LYS A 295 -1.02 -17.90 -6.49
N GLU A 296 -0.17 -18.79 -7.02
CA GLU A 296 -0.55 -20.14 -7.45
C GLU A 296 -0.46 -21.16 -6.29
N VAL A 297 0.18 -20.78 -5.18
CA VAL A 297 0.39 -21.64 -3.98
C VAL A 297 -0.43 -21.15 -2.78
N ALA A 298 -0.50 -19.84 -2.58
CA ALA A 298 -1.19 -19.23 -1.44
C ALA A 298 -2.71 -19.46 -1.51
N GLY A 299 -3.37 -19.48 -0.35
CA GLY A 299 -4.83 -19.45 -0.25
C GLY A 299 -5.37 -18.03 -0.34
N HIS A 300 -4.64 -17.07 0.23
CA HIS A 300 -4.93 -15.64 0.14
C HIS A 300 -3.66 -14.84 -0.13
N ILE A 301 -3.75 -13.77 -0.92
CA ILE A 301 -2.61 -12.88 -1.17
C ILE A 301 -3.04 -11.43 -1.37
N THR A 302 -2.31 -10.48 -0.78
CA THR A 302 -2.48 -9.05 -1.09
C THR A 302 -1.77 -8.68 -2.40
N PRO A 303 -2.41 -7.95 -3.32
CA PRO A 303 -1.74 -7.41 -4.49
C PRO A 303 -0.89 -6.18 -4.13
N VAL A 304 0.17 -5.94 -4.91
CA VAL A 304 0.92 -4.68 -4.86
C VAL A 304 1.00 -4.09 -6.28
N PRO A 305 0.44 -2.90 -6.52
CA PRO A 305 -0.35 -2.06 -5.60
C PRO A 305 -1.76 -2.62 -5.31
N GLY A 306 -2.44 -2.02 -4.33
CA GLY A 306 -3.86 -2.25 -4.04
C GLY A 306 -4.16 -3.10 -2.81
N GLY A 307 -3.13 -3.66 -2.17
CA GLY A 307 -3.21 -4.36 -0.90
C GLY A 307 -3.02 -3.41 0.28
N VAL A 308 -1.86 -3.49 0.95
CA VAL A 308 -1.63 -2.87 2.26
C VAL A 308 -1.62 -1.33 2.23
N GLY A 309 -1.06 -0.71 1.18
CA GLY A 309 -0.90 0.75 1.10
C GLY A 309 -2.18 1.59 1.35
N PRO A 310 -3.32 1.32 0.66
CA PRO A 310 -4.60 1.98 0.93
C PRO A 310 -5.08 1.84 2.38
N MET A 311 -4.78 0.71 3.04
CA MET A 311 -5.17 0.47 4.42
C MET A 311 -4.34 1.29 5.40
N THR A 312 -3.04 1.49 5.16
CA THR A 312 -2.20 2.35 5.99
C THR A 312 -2.78 3.77 6.13
N ILE A 313 -3.17 4.39 5.00
CA ILE A 313 -3.79 5.73 5.03
C ILE A 313 -5.14 5.67 5.76
N THR A 314 -5.92 4.62 5.56
CA THR A 314 -7.23 4.49 6.19
C THR A 314 -7.12 4.36 7.70
N MET A 315 -6.14 3.62 8.20
CA MET A 315 -5.92 3.47 9.64
C MET A 315 -5.41 4.75 10.30
N LEU A 316 -4.68 5.59 9.56
CA LEU A 316 -4.33 6.94 10.03
C LEU A 316 -5.58 7.79 10.31
N LEU A 317 -6.57 7.75 9.40
CA LEU A 317 -7.85 8.43 9.58
C LEU A 317 -8.64 7.84 10.76
N VAL A 318 -8.68 6.50 10.88
CA VAL A 318 -9.35 5.82 12.00
C VAL A 318 -8.73 6.24 13.34
N ASN A 319 -7.40 6.18 13.46
CA ASN A 319 -6.69 6.62 14.65
C ASN A 319 -6.98 8.11 14.93
N THR A 320 -7.00 8.98 13.92
CA THR A 320 -7.31 10.40 14.10
C THR A 320 -8.73 10.64 14.64
N ILE A 321 -9.73 9.90 14.14
CA ILE A 321 -11.09 9.98 14.67
C ILE A 321 -11.13 9.47 16.10
N GLU A 322 -10.52 8.33 16.40
CA GLU A 322 -10.48 7.79 17.77
C GLU A 322 -9.81 8.79 18.74
N ALA A 323 -8.79 9.52 18.29
CA ALA A 323 -8.17 10.61 19.05
C ALA A 323 -9.16 11.74 19.35
N ALA A 324 -9.91 12.18 18.33
CA ALA A 324 -10.93 13.23 18.46
C ALA A 324 -12.10 12.79 19.35
N GLU A 325 -12.57 11.55 19.25
CA GLU A 325 -13.61 11.00 20.11
C GLU A 325 -13.17 11.01 21.58
N ARG A 326 -11.93 10.60 21.86
CA ARG A 326 -11.37 10.64 23.21
C ARG A 326 -11.21 12.05 23.74
N ALA A 327 -10.80 13.00 22.90
CA ALA A 327 -10.71 14.41 23.29
C ALA A 327 -12.09 15.00 23.61
N ALA A 328 -13.08 14.73 22.76
CA ALA A 328 -14.46 15.17 22.96
C ALA A 328 -15.14 14.53 24.18
N GLY A 329 -14.78 13.29 24.54
CA GLY A 329 -15.29 12.63 25.74
C GLY A 329 -14.70 13.12 27.07
N LYS A 330 -13.63 13.92 27.02
CA LYS A 330 -13.02 14.57 28.19
C LYS A 330 -13.56 15.99 28.44
N ALA A 331 -14.19 16.59 27.43
CA ALA A 331 -14.80 17.93 27.47
C ALA A 331 -16.22 17.87 28.05
#